data_AF-A0A1H1W1K0-F1
#
_entry.id   AF-A0A1H1W1K0-F1
#
_cell.length_a   1.000
_cell.length_b   1.000
_cell.length_c   1.000
_cell.angle_alpha   90.00
_cell.angle_beta   90.00
_cell.angle_gamma   90.00
#
_symmetry.space_group_name_H-M   'P 1'
#
loop_
_entity.id
_entity.type
_entity.pdbx_description
1 polymer ?
#
loop_
_entity_poly.entity_id
_entity_poly.type
_entity_poly.pdbx_seq_one_letter_code
_entity_poly.pdbx_strand_id
1 'polypeptide(L)'
;MKLSIFLIISAIGSFAFGAMMFFIPGFAAQLLGLDFTQQSGSLLQGMGGLIIGLGTINFFARNFTDYNMLRAVLLTNIITNVLGLSVDLLGIFNGTLLTSKMAPVEITHLFISIGSLIYLLGLKRTQPA
;
A
#
# COMPACT_ATOMS: atom_id res chain seq x y z
N MET A 1 14.56 9.24 8.90
CA MET A 1 14.37 7.77 8.94
C MET A 1 15.26 7.11 7.88
N LYS A 2 15.76 5.88 8.09
CA LYS A 2 16.52 5.13 7.06
C LYS A 2 15.55 4.45 6.08
N LEU A 3 15.95 4.26 4.82
CA LEU A 3 15.13 3.57 3.81
C LEU A 3 14.70 2.16 4.27
N SER A 4 15.59 1.41 4.91
CA SER A 4 15.27 0.10 5.45
C SER A 4 14.13 0.13 6.48
N ILE A 5 14.12 1.14 7.36
CA ILE A 5 13.08 1.34 8.36
C ILE A 5 11.76 1.70 7.69
N PHE A 6 11.79 2.59 6.67
CA PHE A 6 10.61 2.91 5.89
C PHE A 6 9.99 1.67 5.25
N LEU A 7 10.80 0.84 4.58
CA LEU A 7 10.33 -0.39 3.93
C LEU A 7 9.79 -1.40 4.95
N ILE A 8 10.37 -1.49 6.15
CA ILE A 8 9.83 -2.32 7.25
C ILE A 8 8.45 -1.81 7.71
N ILE A 9 8.30 -0.50 7.94
CA ILE A 9 7.03 0.07 8.38
C ILE A 9 5.95 -0.15 7.31
N SER A 10 6.27 0.11 6.04
CA SER A 10 5.38 -0.15 4.92
C SER A 10 5.00 -1.62 4.82
N ALA A 11 5.95 -2.54 5.03
CA ALA A 11 5.68 -3.98 5.03
C ALA A 11 4.73 -4.39 6.17
N ILE A 12 4.96 -3.90 7.40
CA ILE A 12 4.10 -4.20 8.55
C ILE A 12 2.68 -3.67 8.30
N GLY A 13 2.55 -2.44 7.80
CA GLY A 13 1.25 -1.87 7.45
C GLY A 13 0.52 -2.69 6.40
N SER A 14 1.22 -3.08 5.33
CA SER A 14 0.68 -3.97 4.29
C SER A 14 0.28 -5.33 4.84
N PHE A 15 1.08 -5.95 5.70
CA PHE A 15 0.70 -7.24 6.30
C PHE A 15 -0.53 -7.11 7.20
N ALA A 16 -0.59 -6.10 8.06
CA ALA A 16 -1.73 -5.90 8.95
C ALA A 16 -3.03 -5.67 8.16
N PHE A 17 -3.00 -4.74 7.21
CA PHE A 17 -4.18 -4.37 6.43
C PHE A 17 -4.58 -5.47 5.43
N GLY A 18 -3.60 -6.03 4.72
CA GLY A 18 -3.82 -7.10 3.77
C GLY A 18 -4.31 -8.39 4.43
N ALA A 19 -3.75 -8.78 5.59
CA ALA A 19 -4.23 -9.94 6.34
C ALA A 19 -5.66 -9.74 6.85
N MET A 20 -5.98 -8.55 7.36
CA MET A 20 -7.35 -8.21 7.78
C MET A 20 -8.34 -8.39 6.62
N MET A 21 -8.04 -7.85 5.44
CA MET A 21 -8.91 -7.97 4.27
C MET A 21 -9.00 -9.42 3.74
N PHE A 22 -7.91 -10.18 3.80
CA PHE A 22 -7.84 -11.54 3.27
C PHE A 22 -8.52 -12.57 4.17
N PHE A 23 -8.19 -12.57 5.47
CA PHE A 23 -8.65 -13.59 6.41
C PHE A 23 -9.99 -13.25 7.06
N ILE A 24 -10.30 -11.96 7.21
CA ILE A 24 -11.51 -11.50 7.92
C ILE A 24 -12.24 -10.42 7.10
N PRO A 25 -12.64 -10.69 5.85
CA PRO A 25 -13.18 -9.69 4.93
C PRO A 25 -14.47 -9.02 5.43
N GLY A 26 -15.28 -9.72 6.25
CA GLY A 26 -16.47 -9.13 6.88
C GLY A 26 -16.14 -8.00 7.85
N PHE A 27 -15.10 -8.17 8.67
CA PHE A 27 -14.61 -7.11 9.56
C PHE A 27 -14.00 -5.96 8.76
N ALA A 28 -13.22 -6.27 7.71
CA ALA A 28 -12.65 -5.26 6.83
C ALA A 28 -13.76 -4.41 6.16
N ALA A 29 -14.80 -5.04 5.63
CA ALA A 29 -15.96 -4.35 5.04
C ALA A 29 -16.61 -3.39 6.06
N GLN A 30 -16.86 -3.84 7.28
CA GLN A 30 -17.43 -3.00 8.34
C GLN A 30 -16.54 -1.80 8.68
N LEU A 31 -15.22 -2.01 8.75
CA LEU A 31 -14.26 -0.94 9.02
C LEU A 31 -14.25 0.11 7.91
N LEU A 32 -14.36 -0.33 6.65
CA LEU A 32 -14.40 0.51 5.45
C LEU A 32 -15.79 1.12 5.18
N GLY A 33 -16.82 0.74 5.96
CA GLY A 33 -18.19 1.21 5.76
C GLY A 33 -18.86 0.62 4.51
N LEU A 34 -18.45 -0.58 4.11
CA LEU A 34 -18.99 -1.32 2.98
C LEU A 34 -20.01 -2.36 3.45
N ASP A 35 -21.06 -2.57 2.66
CA ASP A 35 -21.95 -3.70 2.85
C ASP A 35 -21.22 -5.01 2.50
N PHE A 36 -21.26 -5.95 3.45
CA PHE A 36 -20.65 -7.26 3.26
C PHE A 36 -21.57 -8.18 2.47
N THR A 37 -21.10 -8.59 1.29
CA THR A 37 -21.73 -9.57 0.40
C THR A 37 -20.66 -10.59 -0.02
N GLN A 38 -21.06 -11.70 -0.64
CA GLN A 38 -20.09 -12.66 -1.19
C GLN A 38 -19.18 -12.04 -2.26
N GLN A 39 -19.73 -11.12 -3.07
CA GLN A 39 -18.98 -10.40 -4.09
C GLN A 39 -17.97 -9.43 -3.48
N SER A 40 -18.41 -8.56 -2.55
CA SER A 40 -17.49 -7.61 -1.89
C SER A 40 -16.45 -8.34 -1.03
N GLY A 41 -16.83 -9.45 -0.39
CA GLY A 41 -15.90 -10.31 0.32
C GLY A 41 -14.80 -10.87 -0.57
N SER A 42 -15.15 -11.43 -1.74
CA SER A 42 -14.17 -11.97 -2.70
C SER A 42 -13.23 -10.89 -3.23
N LEU A 43 -13.75 -9.69 -3.50
CA LEU A 43 -12.94 -8.53 -3.93
C LEU A 43 -11.96 -8.09 -2.84
N LEU A 44 -12.43 -7.96 -1.60
CA LEU A 44 -11.59 -7.60 -0.45
C LEU A 44 -10.48 -8.63 -0.24
N GLN A 45 -10.77 -9.93 -0.38
CA GLN A 45 -9.75 -10.97 -0.30
C GLN A 45 -8.72 -10.86 -1.42
N GLY A 46 -9.16 -10.65 -2.67
CA GLY A 46 -8.26 -10.42 -3.79
C GLY A 46 -7.32 -9.23 -3.56
N MET A 47 -7.88 -8.09 -3.12
CA MET A 47 -7.09 -6.91 -2.75
C MET A 47 -6.14 -7.18 -1.59
N GLY A 48 -6.61 -7.87 -0.54
CA GLY A 48 -5.79 -8.25 0.61
C GLY A 48 -4.58 -9.08 0.21
N GLY A 49 -4.74 -10.02 -0.73
CA GLY A 49 -3.65 -10.82 -1.27
C GLY A 49 -2.59 -9.98 -2.00
N LEU A 50 -3.03 -9.02 -2.82
CA LEU A 50 -2.11 -8.08 -3.50
C LEU A 50 -1.35 -7.20 -2.50
N ILE A 51 -2.02 -6.72 -1.45
CA ILE A 51 -1.41 -5.89 -0.41
C ILE A 51 -0.39 -6.70 0.40
N ILE A 52 -0.69 -7.96 0.76
CA ILE A 52 0.28 -8.87 1.38
C ILE A 52 1.50 -9.08 0.48
N GLY A 53 1.28 -9.26 -0.84
CA GLY A 53 2.36 -9.35 -1.83
C GLY A 53 3.26 -8.12 -1.83
N LEU A 54 2.67 -6.92 -1.82
CA LEU A 54 3.44 -5.66 -1.74
C LEU A 54 4.22 -5.55 -0.43
N GLY A 55 3.61 -5.94 0.69
CA GLY A 55 4.29 -6.00 1.99
C GLY A 55 5.49 -6.95 1.97
N THR A 56 5.35 -8.09 1.29
CA THR A 56 6.41 -9.08 1.10
C THR A 56 7.57 -8.51 0.30
N ILE A 57 7.29 -7.82 -0.81
CA ILE A 57 8.30 -7.12 -1.63
C ILE A 57 9.05 -6.09 -0.78
N ASN A 58 8.33 -5.23 -0.06
CA ASN A 58 8.94 -4.22 0.80
C ASN A 58 9.80 -4.83 1.91
N PHE A 59 9.30 -5.90 2.55
CA PHE A 59 10.06 -6.59 3.58
C PHE A 59 11.36 -7.14 3.00
N PHE A 60 11.34 -7.92 1.93
CA PHE A 60 12.57 -8.45 1.35
C PHE A 60 13.48 -7.35 0.80
N ALA A 61 12.92 -6.26 0.28
CA ALA A 61 13.68 -5.15 -0.26
C ALA A 61 14.52 -4.39 0.78
N ARG A 62 14.15 -4.45 2.06
CA ARG A 62 14.69 -3.61 3.15
C ARG A 62 16.22 -3.64 3.31
N ASN A 63 16.87 -4.72 2.87
CA ASN A 63 18.30 -4.94 3.03
C ASN A 63 19.11 -4.83 1.73
N PHE A 64 18.46 -4.61 0.58
CA PHE A 64 19.20 -4.43 -0.66
C PHE A 64 19.86 -3.06 -0.73
N THR A 65 21.01 -3.02 -1.40
CA THR A 65 21.77 -1.80 -1.70
C THR A 65 21.84 -1.51 -3.20
N ASP A 66 21.35 -2.43 -4.03
CA ASP A 66 21.34 -2.28 -5.49
C ASP A 66 20.41 -1.14 -5.90
N TYR A 67 20.94 -0.21 -6.69
CA TYR A 67 20.23 0.99 -7.10
C TYR A 67 19.00 0.66 -7.95
N ASN A 68 19.12 -0.25 -8.91
CA ASN A 68 18.04 -0.56 -9.84
C ASN A 68 16.89 -1.28 -9.15
N MET A 69 17.22 -2.21 -8.24
CA MET A 69 16.26 -2.94 -7.42
C MET A 69 15.48 -1.98 -6.50
N LEU A 70 16.19 -1.14 -5.73
CA LEU A 70 15.54 -0.19 -4.84
C LEU A 70 14.69 0.83 -5.61
N ARG A 71 15.20 1.31 -6.76
CA ARG A 71 14.44 2.20 -7.65
C ARG A 71 13.14 1.54 -8.14
N ALA A 72 13.19 0.28 -8.55
CA ALA A 72 12.02 -0.45 -9.00
C ALA A 72 10.98 -0.59 -7.87
N VAL A 73 11.41 -1.00 -6.67
CA VAL A 73 10.51 -1.15 -5.51
C VAL A 73 9.85 0.18 -5.13
N LEU A 74 10.62 1.27 -5.08
CA LEU A 74 10.08 2.59 -4.75
C LEU A 74 9.10 3.08 -5.81
N LEU A 75 9.40 2.89 -7.10
CA LEU A 75 8.48 3.23 -8.18
C LEU A 75 7.19 2.40 -8.11
N THR A 76 7.28 1.09 -7.85
CA THR A 76 6.11 0.24 -7.68
C THR A 76 5.25 0.73 -6.52
N ASN A 77 5.84 1.06 -5.36
CA ASN A 77 5.10 1.63 -4.23
C ASN A 77 4.38 2.93 -4.61
N ILE A 78 5.04 3.85 -5.33
CA ILE A 78 4.43 5.10 -5.79
C ILE A 78 3.23 4.79 -6.69
N ILE A 79 3.43 4.00 -7.74
CA ILE A 79 2.39 3.71 -8.74
C ILE A 79 1.20 3.02 -8.08
N THR A 80 1.43 1.97 -7.30
CA THR A 80 0.35 1.23 -6.64
C THR A 80 -0.46 2.11 -5.70
N ASN A 81 0.18 2.95 -4.89
CA ASN A 81 -0.53 3.78 -3.92
C ASN A 81 -1.19 5.00 -4.55
N VAL A 82 -0.62 5.59 -5.60
CA VAL A 82 -1.27 6.68 -6.35
C VAL A 82 -2.51 6.16 -7.08
N LEU A 83 -2.45 4.98 -7.70
CA LEU A 83 -3.62 4.36 -8.32
C LEU A 83 -4.69 3.98 -7.28
N GLY A 84 -4.31 3.42 -6.13
CA GLY A 84 -5.22 3.14 -5.02
C GLY A 84 -5.96 4.39 -4.54
N LEU A 85 -5.20 5.42 -4.15
CA LEU A 85 -5.72 6.74 -3.76
C LEU A 85 -6.68 7.32 -4.81
N SER A 86 -6.36 7.18 -6.09
CA SER A 86 -7.21 7.72 -7.17
C SER A 86 -8.56 7.01 -7.26
N VAL A 87 -8.58 5.68 -7.06
CA VAL A 87 -9.81 4.89 -7.04
C VAL A 87 -10.64 5.20 -5.80
N ASP A 88 -10.00 5.35 -4.64
CA ASP A 88 -10.71 5.66 -3.39
C ASP A 88 -11.32 7.07 -3.42
N LEU A 89 -10.57 8.07 -3.91
CA LEU A 89 -11.10 9.42 -4.12
C LEU A 89 -12.29 9.42 -5.07
N LEU A 90 -12.21 8.68 -6.18
CA LEU A 90 -13.34 8.54 -7.10
C LEU A 90 -14.56 7.90 -6.42
N GLY A 91 -14.34 6.87 -5.60
CA GLY A 91 -15.38 6.24 -4.79
C GLY A 91 -16.03 7.21 -3.80
N ILE A 92 -15.24 8.08 -3.17
CA ILE A 92 -15.73 9.13 -2.26
C ILE A 92 -16.55 10.17 -3.04
N PHE A 93 -16.05 10.66 -4.18
CA PHE A 93 -16.75 11.66 -5.00
C PHE A 93 -18.10 11.14 -5.52
N ASN A 94 -18.19 9.85 -5.84
CA ASN A 94 -19.43 9.21 -6.29
C ASN A 94 -20.38 8.83 -5.14
N GLY A 95 -19.99 9.05 -3.88
CA GLY A 95 -20.77 8.69 -2.70
C GLY A 95 -20.79 7.19 -2.37
N THR A 96 -19.96 6.38 -3.05
CA THR A 96 -19.82 4.94 -2.79
C THR A 96 -19.03 4.68 -1.50
N LEU A 97 -18.08 5.55 -1.18
CA LEU A 97 -17.22 5.42 0.01
C LEU A 97 -17.41 6.60 0.95
N LEU A 98 -17.35 6.32 2.25
CA LEU A 98 -17.43 7.34 3.29
C LEU A 98 -16.04 7.89 3.60
N THR A 99 -15.84 9.21 3.44
CA THR A 99 -14.56 9.88 3.73
C THR A 99 -14.04 9.57 5.14
N SER A 100 -14.93 9.52 6.13
CA SER A 100 -14.57 9.24 7.53
C SER A 100 -14.04 7.82 7.75
N LYS A 101 -14.44 6.86 6.91
CA LYS A 101 -14.00 5.46 6.96
C LYS A 101 -12.74 5.23 6.14
N MET A 102 -12.58 5.98 5.05
CA MET A 102 -11.42 5.86 4.15
C MET A 102 -10.21 6.67 4.60
N ALA A 103 -10.37 7.68 5.45
CA ALA A 103 -9.26 8.54 5.88
C ALA A 103 -7.99 7.78 6.35
N PRO A 104 -8.05 6.68 7.13
CA PRO A 104 -6.86 5.90 7.49
C PRO A 104 -6.17 5.23 6.29
N VAL A 105 -6.96 4.80 5.30
CA VAL A 105 -6.47 4.20 4.04
C VAL A 105 -5.75 5.27 3.22
N GLU A 106 -6.35 6.46 3.07
CA GLU A 106 -5.74 7.57 2.33
C GLU A 106 -4.44 8.05 2.96
N ILE A 107 -4.40 8.14 4.29
CA ILE A 107 -3.17 8.48 5.01
C ILE A 107 -2.07 7.46 4.71
N THR A 108 -2.43 6.18 4.62
CA THR A 108 -1.48 5.11 4.27
C THR A 108 -0.98 5.25 2.83
N HIS A 109 -1.88 5.51 1.88
CA HIS A 109 -1.50 5.78 0.50
C HIS A 109 -0.55 6.98 0.37
N LEU A 110 -0.86 8.08 1.04
CA LEU A 110 -0.01 9.27 1.05
C LEU A 110 1.33 9.01 1.72
N PHE A 111 1.35 8.34 2.87
CA PHE A 111 2.59 8.00 3.57
C PHE A 111 3.52 7.15 2.69
N ILE A 112 3.01 6.09 2.07
CA ILE A 112 3.81 5.18 1.26
C ILE A 112 4.26 5.85 -0.05
N SER A 113 3.36 6.57 -0.74
CA SER A 113 3.69 7.22 -2.02
C SER A 113 4.68 8.37 -1.84
N ILE A 114 4.42 9.29 -0.91
CA ILE A 114 5.30 10.43 -0.63
C ILE A 114 6.63 9.95 -0.04
N GLY A 115 6.59 9.02 0.91
CA GLY A 115 7.81 8.42 1.48
C GLY A 115 8.68 7.78 0.39
N SER A 116 8.06 7.00 -0.50
CA SER A 116 8.77 6.35 -1.60
C SER A 116 9.35 7.38 -2.59
N LEU A 117 8.63 8.45 -2.89
CA LEU A 117 9.12 9.53 -3.74
C LEU A 117 10.34 10.24 -3.12
N ILE A 118 10.27 10.57 -1.83
CA ILE A 118 11.38 11.21 -1.10
C ILE A 118 12.63 10.33 -1.17
N TYR A 119 12.50 9.03 -0.88
CA TYR A 119 13.64 8.11 -0.95
C TYR A 119 14.15 7.89 -2.37
N LEU A 120 13.26 7.88 -3.36
CA LEU A 120 13.63 7.74 -4.77
C LEU A 120 14.45 8.95 -5.24
N LEU A 121 14.04 10.17 -4.89
CA LEU A 121 14.78 11.40 -5.21
C LEU A 121 16.13 11.47 -4.50
N GLY A 122 16.24 10.88 -3.31
CA GLY A 122 17.49 10.80 -2.54
C GLY A 122 18.41 9.62 -2.93
N LEU A 123 17.98 8.72 -3.80
CA LEU A 123 18.73 7.51 -4.15
C LEU A 123 19.93 7.85 -5.03
N LYS A 124 21.15 7.56 -4.56
CA LYS A 124 22.40 7.80 -5.31
C LYS A 124 22.79 6.54 -6.08
N ARG A 125 23.23 6.70 -7.32
CA ARG A 125 23.78 5.62 -8.14
C ARG A 125 25.17 5.27 -7.63
N THR A 126 25.34 4.10 -7.03
CA THR A 126 26.58 3.66 -6.37
C THR A 126 27.50 2.82 -7.27
N GLN A 127 27.17 2.60 -8.55
CA GLN A 127 28.06 1.95 -9.52
C GLN A 127 28.08 2.70 -10.87
N PRO A 128 29.26 2.86 -11.50
CA PRO A 128 29.36 3.39 -12.86
C PRO A 128 28.75 2.39 -13.85
N ALA A 129 28.12 2.94 -14.90
CA ALA A 129 27.55 2.18 -16.01
C ALA A 129 28.62 1.47 -16.83
#